data_AF-A0ABD1IGB3-F1
#
_entry.id   AF-A0ABD1IGB3-F1
#
_cell.length_a   1.000
_cell.length_b   1.000
_cell.length_c   1.000
_cell.angle_alpha   90.00
_cell.angle_beta   90.00
_cell.angle_gamma   90.00
#
_symmetry.space_group_name_H-M   'P 1'
#
loop_
_entity.id
_entity.type
_entity.pdbx_description
1 polymer ?
#
loop_
_entity_poly.entity_id
_entity_poly.type
_entity_poly.pdbx_seq_one_letter_code
_entity_poly.pdbx_strand_id
1 'polypeptide(L)' 'MPALHHLGNVRIEVNTDLTVSPRLMKASPYEKGWIMKVEMANSEEVKSLMDPEHYSKFCEEEDANH' A
#
# COMPACT_ATOMS: atom_id res chain seq x y z
N MET A 1 16.35 -8.65 17.02
CA MET A 1 16.20 -7.19 16.87
C MET A 1 16.31 -6.88 15.38
N PRO A 2 15.33 -6.25 14.72
CA PRO A 2 15.57 -5.74 13.38
C PRO A 2 16.39 -4.44 13.52
N ALA A 3 17.56 -4.43 12.89
CA ALA A 3 18.44 -3.27 12.85
C ALA A 3 17.81 -2.15 12.03
N LEU A 4 17.66 -0.98 12.63
CA LEU A 4 17.23 0.25 11.97
C LEU A 4 18.46 0.91 11.33
N HIS A 5 18.67 0.67 10.04
CA HIS A 5 19.78 1.30 9.30
C HIS A 5 19.39 2.74 8.94
N HIS A 6 20.12 3.70 9.52
CA HIS A 6 19.87 5.14 9.47
C HIS A 6 20.35 5.74 8.14
N LEU A 7 19.46 5.80 7.14
CA LEU A 7 19.64 6.60 5.91
C LEU A 7 18.33 7.35 5.63
N GLY A 8 18.21 8.58 6.13
CA GLY A 8 16.98 9.38 6.03
C GLY A 8 15.87 8.82 6.90
N ASN A 9 15.49 9.54 7.95
CA ASN A 9 14.60 9.10 9.03
C ASN A 9 13.11 8.99 8.61
N VAL A 10 12.83 8.33 7.49
CA VAL A 10 11.49 7.88 7.10
C VAL A 10 11.18 6.59 7.84
N ARG A 11 10.19 6.62 8.73
CA ARG A 11 9.73 5.42 9.44
C ARG A 11 8.99 4.49 8.48
N ILE A 12 9.44 3.24 8.38
CA ILE A 12 8.80 2.19 7.58
C ILE A 12 8.41 1.04 8.51
N GLU A 13 7.17 0.58 8.38
CA GLU A 13 6.65 -0.63 9.02
C GLU A 13 6.26 -1.63 7.91
N VAL A 14 6.56 -2.91 8.11
CA VAL A 14 6.20 -3.98 7.17
C VAL A 14 5.33 -5.02 7.87
N ASN A 15 4.32 -5.52 7.17
CA ASN A 15 3.40 -6.50 7.74
C ASN A 15 4.01 -7.90 7.73
N THR A 16 4.65 -8.28 8.83
CA THR A 16 5.26 -9.61 8.97
C THR A 16 4.23 -10.74 8.96
N ASP A 17 2.94 -10.46 9.23
CA ASP A 17 1.90 -11.49 9.23
C ASP A 17 1.65 -12.05 7.84
N LEU A 18 1.94 -11.29 6.78
CA LEU A 18 1.84 -11.79 5.39
C LEU A 18 2.85 -12.89 5.08
N THR A 19 3.97 -12.97 5.81
CA THR A 19 4.94 -14.07 5.66
C THR A 19 4.40 -15.40 6.19
N VAL A 20 3.55 -15.34 7.22
CA VAL A 20 2.91 -16.50 7.85
C VAL A 20 1.57 -16.81 7.18
N SER A 21 0.82 -15.78 6.79
CA SER A 21 -0.50 -15.90 6.19
C SER A 21 -0.66 -14.99 4.95
N PRO A 22 -0.09 -15.40 3.80
CA PRO A 22 -0.23 -14.67 2.54
C PRO A 22 -1.70 -14.49 2.10
N ARG A 23 -2.59 -15.38 2.58
CA ARG A 23 -4.03 -15.34 2.30
C ARG A 23 -4.71 -14.05 2.78
N LEU A 24 -4.13 -13.35 3.75
CA LEU A 24 -4.65 -12.07 4.23
C LEU A 24 -4.73 -11.02 3.13
N MET A 25 -3.80 -11.01 2.15
CA MET A 25 -3.86 -10.11 1.00
C MET A 25 -5.17 -10.25 0.22
N LYS A 26 -5.65 -11.49 0.05
CA LYS A 26 -6.92 -11.76 -0.65
C LYS A 26 -8.13 -11.60 0.25
N ALA A 27 -8.06 -12.08 1.49
CA ALA A 27 -9.22 -12.16 2.38
C ALA A 27 -9.56 -10.81 3.04
N SER A 28 -8.60 -9.91 3.15
CA SER A 28 -8.73 -8.65 3.89
C SER A 28 -7.82 -7.57 3.29
N PRO A 29 -7.93 -7.26 1.98
CA PRO A 29 -6.96 -6.45 1.23
C PRO A 29 -6.73 -5.06 1.84
N TYR A 30 -7.78 -4.44 2.37
CA TYR A 30 -7.73 -3.07 2.91
C TYR A 30 -7.49 -3.00 4.43
N GLU A 31 -7.53 -4.13 5.13
CA GLU A 31 -7.44 -4.15 6.60
C GLU A 31 -6.23 -4.96 7.06
N LYS A 32 -6.34 -6.30 7.16
CA LYS A 32 -5.24 -7.16 7.65
C LYS A 32 -4.18 -7.46 6.57
N GLY A 33 -4.51 -7.18 5.31
CA GLY A 33 -3.69 -7.43 4.13
C GLY A 33 -2.74 -6.30 3.75
N TRP A 34 -2.61 -5.24 4.57
CA TRP A 34 -1.68 -4.14 4.31
C TRP A 34 -0.24 -4.66 4.16
N ILE A 35 0.53 -4.07 3.25
CA ILE A 35 1.89 -4.54 2.93
C ILE A 35 2.94 -3.77 3.73
N MET A 36 2.83 -2.44 3.69
CA MET A 36 3.73 -1.53 4.39
C MET A 36 3.00 -0.27 4.87
N LYS A 37 3.54 0.37 5.90
CA LYS A 37 3.20 1.75 6.29
C LYS A 37 4.46 2.58 6.22
N VAL A 38 4.35 3.78 5.68
CA VAL A 38 5.48 4.69 5.50
C VAL A 38 5.13 6.07 6.03
N GLU A 39 6.08 6.68 6.71
CA GLU A 39 6.03 8.10 7.02
C GLU A 39 6.35 8.89 5.75
N MET A 40 5.37 9.62 5.23
CA MET A 40 5.58 10.40 4.02
C MET A 40 6.49 11.58 4.29
N ALA A 41 7.54 11.73 3.48
CA ALA A 41 8.40 12.91 3.51
C ALA A 41 7.68 14.18 3.02
N ASN A 42 6.69 14.02 2.14
CA ASN A 42 5.87 15.11 1.61
C ASN A 42 4.39 14.66 1.52
N SER A 43 3.52 15.29 2.30
CA SER A 43 2.09 14.95 2.31
C SER A 43 1.35 15.33 1.02
N GLU A 44 1.90 16.24 0.22
CA GLU A 44 1.28 16.71 -1.02
C GLU A 44 1.27 15.63 -2.11
N GLU A 45 2.13 14.61 -2.02
CA GLU A 45 2.17 13.50 -2.97
C GLU A 45 0.83 12.73 -3.03
N VAL A 46 0.04 12.72 -1.94
CA VAL A 46 -1.29 12.11 -1.91
C VAL A 46 -2.25 12.77 -2.91
N LYS A 47 -2.07 14.06 -3.22
CA LYS A 47 -2.93 14.77 -4.19
C LYS A 47 -2.73 14.29 -5.63
N SER A 48 -1.64 13.56 -5.91
CA SER A 48 -1.38 12.95 -7.21
C SER A 48 -2.03 11.58 -7.40
N LEU A 49 -2.60 11.00 -6.33
CA LEU A 49 -3.26 9.69 -6.37
C LEU A 49 -4.70 9.83 -6.86
N MET A 50 -5.20 8.76 -7.47
CA MET A 50 -6.61 8.67 -7.86
C MET A 50 -7.50 8.58 -6.61
N ASP A 51 -8.63 9.28 -6.66
CA ASP A 51 -9.72 9.02 -5.74
C ASP A 51 -10.49 7.73 -6.13
N PRO A 52 -11.39 7.23 -5.28
CA PRO A 52 -12.11 5.98 -5.55
C PRO A 52 -12.92 5.98 -6.85
N GLU A 53 -13.54 7.11 -7.22
CA GLU A 53 -14.38 7.21 -8.41
C GLU A 53 -13.53 7.13 -9.69
N HIS A 54 -12.42 7.87 -9.73
CA HIS A 54 -11.47 7.82 -10.84
C HIS A 54 -10.83 6.43 -10.97
N TYR A 55 -10.48 5.79 -9.86
CA TYR A 55 -9.88 4.46 -9.90
C TYR A 55 -10.85 3.37 -10.39
N SER A 56 -12.12 3.42 -9.98
CA SER A 56 -13.14 2.50 -10.51
C SER A 56 -13.30 2.63 -12.02
N LYS A 57 -13.38 3.86 -12.54
CA LYS A 57 -13.46 4.12 -13.98
C LYS A 57 -12.23 3.62 -14.74
N PHE A 58 -11.03 3.83 -14.17
CA PHE A 58 -9.79 3.32 -14.74
C PHE A 58 -9.81 1.79 -14.89
N CYS A 59 -10.28 1.07 -13.87
CA CYS A 59 -10.37 -0.39 -13.92
C CYS A 59 -11.35 -0.87 -15.01
N GLU A 60 -12.51 -0.23 -15.13
CA GLU A 60 -13.51 -0.56 -16.15
C GLU A 60 -12.99 -0.29 -17.57
N GLU A 61 -12.25 0.79 -17.77
CA GLU A 61 -11.63 1.12 -19.06
C GLU A 61 -10.53 0.13 -19.44
N GLU A 62 -9.67 -0.27 -18.49
CA GLU A 62 -8.64 -1.29 -18.73
C GLU A 62 -9.25 -2.66 -19.03
N ASP A 63 -10.28 -3.08 -18.28
CA ASP A 63 -10.98 -4.34 -18.50
C ASP A 63 -11.71 -4.38 -19.86
N ALA A 64 -12.24 -3.24 -20.33
CA ALA A 64 -12.92 -3.14 -21.62
C ALA A 64 -11.97 -3.12 -22.84
N ASN A 65 -10.67 -2.86 -22.63
CA ASN A 65 -9.64 -2.84 -23.66
C ASN A 65 -9.03 -4.23 -23.93
N HIS A 66 -9.55 -5.28 -23.28
CA HIS A 66 -9.14 -6.68 -23.41
C HIS A 66 -10.25 -7.56 -24.02
#